data_AF-A0A182T362-F1
#
_entry.id   AF-A0A182T362-F1
#
_cell.length_a   1.000
_cell.length_b   1.000
_cell.length_c   1.000
_cell.angle_alpha   90.00
_cell.angle_beta   90.00
_cell.angle_gamma   90.00
#
_symmetry.space_group_name_H-M   'P 1'
#
loop_
_entity.id
_entity.type
_entity.pdbx_description
1 polymer ?
#
loop_
_entity_poly.entity_id
_entity_poly.type
_entity_poly.pdbx_seq_one_letter_code
_entity_poly.pdbx_strand_id
1 'polypeptide(L)'
;MLGRLLLSRGYHSTKGVFGNRPRPNSRYEGISAAVLEKRNTNSNVYRWVEAYRTHGHRIATIDPVKFQSSEAQNFNQLPELQYARYGLTPAVRIDTTGLINVPQHQALSVAELDQLLARMYCGTCSIELGFIESEEEREWLAGRYEQLFQQEPTPSERR
;
A
#
# COMPACT_ATOMS: atom_id res chain seq x y z
N MET A 1 -7.10 -23.18 51.24
CA MET A 1 -6.79 -22.83 49.84
C MET A 1 -8.07 -22.38 49.15
N LEU A 2 -8.37 -21.08 49.13
CA LEU A 2 -9.50 -20.55 48.35
C LEU A 2 -8.95 -19.92 47.07
N GLY A 3 -9.29 -20.52 45.93
CA GLY A 3 -8.94 -20.01 44.61
C GLY A 3 -9.61 -18.67 44.35
N ARG A 4 -8.85 -17.69 43.86
CA ARG A 4 -9.39 -16.42 43.37
C ARG A 4 -10.28 -16.69 42.16
N LEU A 5 -11.59 -16.56 42.34
CA LEU A 5 -12.55 -16.41 41.25
C LEU A 5 -12.23 -15.11 40.52
N LEU A 6 -11.68 -15.22 39.31
CA LEU A 6 -11.57 -14.12 38.36
C LEU A 6 -12.99 -13.76 37.90
N LEU A 7 -13.66 -12.89 38.64
CA LEU A 7 -14.91 -12.25 38.21
C LEU A 7 -14.57 -11.34 37.02
N SER A 8 -14.73 -11.84 35.80
CA SER A 8 -14.69 -10.99 34.62
C SER A 8 -15.92 -10.08 34.68
N ARG A 9 -15.70 -8.76 34.63
CA ARG A 9 -16.78 -7.79 34.58
C ARG A 9 -17.41 -7.87 33.18
N GLY A 10 -18.58 -8.49 33.08
CA GLY A 10 -19.35 -8.66 31.84
C GLY A 10 -19.99 -7.38 31.28
N TYR A 11 -19.27 -6.25 31.29
CA TYR A 11 -19.78 -4.98 30.77
C TYR A 11 -19.96 -5.01 29.24
N HIS A 12 -19.18 -5.82 28.53
CA HIS A 12 -19.30 -5.98 27.09
C HIS A 12 -20.23 -7.14 26.76
N SER A 13 -21.45 -6.81 26.30
CA SER A 13 -22.35 -7.81 25.72
C SER A 13 -21.80 -8.29 24.38
N THR A 14 -21.32 -9.53 24.33
CA THR A 14 -20.87 -10.19 23.10
C THR A 14 -22.02 -10.85 22.33
N LYS A 15 -23.23 -10.84 22.89
CA LYS A 15 -24.41 -11.58 22.37
C LYS A 15 -25.34 -10.72 21.51
N GLY A 16 -24.94 -9.49 21.20
CA GLY A 16 -25.82 -8.52 20.54
C GLY A 16 -26.86 -7.98 21.51
N VAL A 17 -26.73 -6.70 21.87
CA VAL A 17 -27.75 -5.97 22.65
C VAL A 17 -28.20 -4.77 21.84
N PHE A 18 -29.28 -4.12 22.26
CA PHE A 18 -29.73 -2.89 21.62
C PHE A 18 -28.54 -1.90 21.47
N GLY A 19 -28.29 -1.45 20.25
CA GLY A 19 -27.16 -0.55 19.93
C GLY A 19 -25.79 -1.22 19.74
N ASN A 20 -25.63 -2.52 20.00
CA ASN A 20 -24.39 -3.25 19.75
C ASN A 20 -24.62 -4.48 18.86
N ARG A 21 -24.22 -4.38 17.60
CA ARG A 21 -24.17 -5.51 16.67
C ARG A 21 -22.74 -6.05 16.64
N PRO A 22 -22.44 -7.19 17.28
CA PRO A 22 -21.10 -7.75 17.27
C PRO A 22 -20.70 -8.05 15.82
N ARG A 23 -19.45 -7.70 15.46
CA ARG A 23 -18.93 -8.03 14.14
C ARG A 23 -18.81 -9.55 14.03
N PRO A 24 -19.19 -10.15 12.90
CA PRO A 24 -18.90 -11.55 12.65
C PRO A 24 -17.38 -11.76 12.77
N ASN A 25 -16.99 -12.89 13.37
CA ASN A 25 -15.58 -13.23 13.53
C ASN A 25 -15.03 -13.73 12.19
N SER A 26 -14.90 -12.84 11.22
CA SER A 26 -14.15 -13.10 9.99
C SER A 26 -12.68 -13.06 10.36
N ARG A 27 -12.00 -14.19 10.21
CA ARG A 27 -10.57 -14.28 10.47
C ARG A 27 -9.86 -14.07 9.15
N TYR A 28 -9.01 -13.04 9.07
CA TYR A 28 -8.08 -12.88 7.98
C TYR A 28 -7.14 -14.10 7.91
N GLU A 29 -7.10 -14.78 6.76
CA GLU A 29 -6.31 -16.00 6.55
C GLU A 29 -4.87 -15.70 6.12
N GLY A 30 -4.53 -14.43 5.91
CA GLY A 30 -3.24 -14.02 5.38
C GLY A 30 -3.23 -13.85 3.86
N ILE A 31 -2.05 -13.57 3.34
CA ILE A 31 -1.78 -13.44 1.91
C ILE A 31 -1.68 -14.83 1.29
N SER A 32 -2.16 -14.99 0.05
CA SER A 32 -2.11 -16.29 -0.64
C SER A 32 -0.66 -16.79 -0.83
N ALA A 33 -0.48 -18.11 -0.76
CA ALA A 33 0.85 -18.73 -0.86
C ALA A 33 1.58 -18.36 -2.16
N ALA A 34 0.86 -18.27 -3.28
CA ALA A 34 1.42 -17.88 -4.57
C ALA A 34 1.96 -16.43 -4.58
N VAL A 35 1.26 -15.50 -3.93
CA VAL A 35 1.71 -14.11 -3.81
C VAL A 35 2.92 -14.03 -2.88
N LEU A 36 2.91 -14.78 -1.76
CA LEU A 36 4.06 -14.86 -0.86
C LEU A 36 5.30 -15.39 -1.56
N GLU A 37 5.18 -16.45 -2.39
CA GLU A 37 6.29 -16.98 -3.17
C GLU A 37 6.89 -15.92 -4.12
N LYS A 38 6.03 -15.17 -4.81
CA LYS A 38 6.45 -14.07 -5.70
C LYS A 38 7.17 -12.95 -4.95
N ARG A 39 6.64 -12.55 -3.78
CA ARG A 39 7.27 -11.54 -2.91
C ARG A 39 8.59 -12.03 -2.32
N ASN A 40 8.69 -13.29 -1.93
CA ASN A 40 9.92 -13.90 -1.42
C ASN A 40 11.02 -13.93 -2.50
N THR A 41 10.66 -14.37 -3.71
CA THR A 41 11.58 -14.44 -4.86
C THR A 41 12.07 -13.05 -5.27
N ASN A 42 11.20 -12.04 -5.20
CA ASN A 42 11.51 -10.65 -5.56
C ASN A 42 11.61 -9.74 -4.32
N SER A 43 12.19 -10.24 -3.23
CA SER A 43 12.17 -9.56 -1.91
C SER A 43 12.71 -8.13 -1.93
N ASN A 44 13.77 -7.86 -2.69
CA ASN A 44 14.33 -6.51 -2.83
C ASN A 44 13.38 -5.57 -3.57
N VAL A 45 12.71 -6.06 -4.62
CA VAL A 45 11.70 -5.27 -5.34
C VAL A 45 10.50 -5.02 -4.44
N TYR A 46 10.04 -6.03 -3.71
CA TYR A 46 8.90 -5.87 -2.81
C TYR A 46 9.18 -4.86 -1.69
N ARG A 47 10.37 -4.90 -1.06
CA ARG A 47 10.80 -3.91 -0.07
C ARG A 47 10.81 -2.48 -0.64
N TRP A 48 11.19 -2.34 -1.90
CA TRP A 48 11.19 -1.07 -2.59
C TRP A 48 9.77 -0.57 -2.90
N VAL A 49 8.87 -1.45 -3.34
CA VAL A 49 7.43 -1.14 -3.49
C VAL A 49 6.81 -0.72 -2.15
N GLU A 50 7.13 -1.42 -1.06
CA GLU A 50 6.68 -1.06 0.29
C GLU A 50 7.21 0.32 0.73
N ALA A 51 8.42 0.69 0.32
CA ALA A 51 8.95 2.02 0.58
C ALA A 51 8.13 3.12 -0.12
N TYR A 52 7.68 2.87 -1.36
CA TYR A 52 6.75 3.76 -2.06
C TYR A 52 5.39 3.87 -1.34
N ARG A 53 4.81 2.73 -0.92
CA ARG A 53 3.57 2.68 -0.13
C ARG A 53 3.67 3.43 1.20
N THR A 54 4.85 3.40 1.83
CA THR A 54 5.07 3.99 3.15
C THR A 54 5.46 5.46 3.07
N HIS A 55 6.23 5.87 2.07
CA HIS A 55 6.89 7.18 2.05
C HIS A 55 6.55 8.05 0.84
N GLY A 56 5.89 7.52 -0.20
CA GLY A 56 5.61 8.26 -1.43
C GLY A 56 4.82 9.56 -1.20
N HIS A 57 3.87 9.54 -0.26
CA HIS A 57 3.04 10.69 0.11
C HIS A 57 3.87 11.94 0.51
N ARG A 58 5.07 11.74 1.08
CA ARG A 58 5.95 12.83 1.55
C ARG A 58 6.47 13.72 0.41
N ILE A 59 6.52 13.18 -0.81
CA ILE A 59 6.96 13.90 -2.02
C ILE A 59 5.86 13.97 -3.08
N ALA A 60 4.60 13.72 -2.68
CA ALA A 60 3.48 13.79 -3.60
C ALA A 60 3.16 15.22 -4.03
N THR A 61 2.79 15.40 -5.29
CA THR A 61 2.43 16.71 -5.87
C THR A 61 0.97 17.07 -5.56
N ILE A 62 0.64 17.20 -4.28
CA ILE A 62 -0.73 17.44 -3.80
C ILE A 62 -1.13 18.92 -3.73
N ASP A 63 -0.15 19.84 -3.70
CA ASP A 63 -0.41 21.29 -3.61
C ASP A 63 -0.67 21.90 -5.01
N PRO A 64 -1.87 22.47 -5.27
CA PRO A 64 -2.21 23.08 -6.55
C PRO A 64 -1.61 24.47 -6.78
N VAL A 65 -1.15 25.18 -5.73
CA VAL A 65 -0.67 26.57 -5.85
C VAL A 65 0.85 26.69 -5.90
N LYS A 66 1.58 25.70 -5.34
CA LYS A 66 3.05 25.60 -5.32
C LYS A 66 3.73 26.89 -4.84
N PHE A 67 3.78 27.07 -3.52
CA PHE A 67 4.51 28.19 -2.92
C PHE A 67 6.04 28.00 -2.87
N GLN A 68 6.51 26.77 -3.11
CA GLN A 68 7.94 26.43 -3.12
C GLN A 68 8.47 26.40 -4.55
N SER A 69 9.63 27.01 -4.78
CA SER A 69 10.34 26.91 -6.06
C SER A 69 10.63 25.45 -6.39
N SER A 70 10.41 25.04 -7.65
CA SER A 70 10.62 23.68 -8.17
C SER A 70 11.98 23.08 -7.79
N GLU A 71 12.98 23.93 -7.62
CA GLU A 71 14.32 23.59 -7.16
C GLU A 71 14.32 22.98 -5.75
N ALA A 72 13.54 23.51 -4.80
CA ALA A 72 13.42 22.97 -3.44
C ALA A 72 12.75 21.59 -3.38
N GLN A 73 11.91 21.26 -4.36
CA GLN A 73 11.25 19.95 -4.48
C GLN A 73 12.16 18.89 -5.11
N ASN A 74 13.17 19.29 -5.89
CA ASN A 74 14.16 18.39 -6.49
C ASN A 74 15.27 17.96 -5.52
N PHE A 75 15.45 18.62 -4.37
CA PHE A 75 16.65 18.45 -3.52
C PHE A 75 16.68 17.20 -2.64
N ASN A 76 15.65 16.36 -2.60
CA ASN A 76 15.75 15.07 -1.93
C ASN A 76 14.73 14.09 -2.52
N GLN A 77 15.09 13.42 -3.62
CA GLN A 77 14.54 12.09 -3.84
C GLN A 77 14.84 11.28 -2.59
N LEU A 78 13.78 10.95 -1.84
CA LEU A 78 13.88 10.19 -0.60
C LEU A 78 14.78 8.97 -0.83
N PRO A 79 15.89 8.81 -0.07
CA PRO A 79 16.79 7.67 -0.24
C PRO A 79 16.06 6.32 -0.12
N GLU A 80 14.93 6.27 0.60
CA GLU A 80 14.03 5.13 0.73
C GLU A 80 13.41 4.70 -0.62
N LEU A 81 13.21 5.63 -1.55
CA LEU A 81 12.57 5.38 -2.85
C LEU A 81 13.57 5.07 -3.97
N GLN A 82 14.88 5.20 -3.72
CA GLN A 82 15.91 4.90 -4.72
C GLN A 82 16.08 3.38 -4.88
N TYR A 83 15.76 2.85 -6.07
CA TYR A 83 15.90 1.42 -6.37
C TYR A 83 17.34 0.89 -6.16
N ALA A 84 18.36 1.74 -6.35
CA ALA A 84 19.77 1.39 -6.14
C ALA A 84 20.06 0.99 -4.67
N ARG A 85 19.33 1.55 -3.70
CA ARG A 85 19.43 1.18 -2.28
C ARG A 85 19.05 -0.28 -2.02
N TYR A 86 18.24 -0.88 -2.90
CA TYR A 86 17.81 -2.27 -2.84
C TYR A 86 18.63 -3.19 -3.75
N GLY A 87 19.74 -2.69 -4.33
CA GLY A 87 20.60 -3.46 -5.23
C GLY A 87 19.99 -3.71 -6.61
N LEU A 88 18.99 -2.92 -7.01
CA LEU A 88 18.35 -3.04 -8.31
C LEU A 88 19.06 -2.16 -9.35
N THR A 89 19.08 -2.62 -10.59
CA THR A 89 19.66 -1.90 -11.74
C THR A 89 18.59 -1.60 -12.77
N PRO A 90 18.63 -0.44 -13.46
CA PRO A 90 17.51 0.07 -14.26
C PRO A 90 17.09 -0.85 -15.42
N ALA A 91 18.02 -1.59 -16.02
CA ALA A 91 17.75 -2.44 -17.19
C ALA A 91 17.13 -3.81 -16.85
N VAL A 92 17.15 -4.23 -15.58
CA VAL A 92 16.61 -5.53 -15.16
C VAL A 92 15.10 -5.52 -15.31
N ARG A 93 14.55 -6.55 -15.94
CA ARG A 93 13.10 -6.75 -16.06
C ARG A 93 12.57 -7.59 -14.91
N ILE A 94 11.47 -7.15 -14.32
CA ILE A 94 10.83 -7.75 -13.16
C ILE A 94 9.39 -8.11 -13.52
N ASP A 95 9.01 -9.35 -13.22
CA ASP A 95 7.61 -9.76 -13.18
C ASP A 95 6.90 -9.09 -12.00
N THR A 96 5.94 -8.23 -12.31
CA THR A 96 5.20 -7.43 -11.31
C THR A 96 4.09 -8.22 -10.61
N THR A 97 3.81 -9.45 -11.06
CA THR A 97 2.75 -10.32 -10.54
C THR A 97 2.94 -10.59 -9.05
N GLY A 98 1.94 -10.24 -8.23
CA GLY A 98 1.96 -10.41 -6.78
C GLY A 98 2.78 -9.36 -6.00
N LEU A 99 3.44 -8.43 -6.69
CA LEU A 99 4.17 -7.31 -6.09
C LEU A 99 3.29 -6.05 -6.05
N ILE A 100 2.63 -5.76 -7.17
CA ILE A 100 1.69 -4.65 -7.33
C ILE A 100 0.39 -5.14 -8.00
N ASN A 101 -0.73 -4.48 -7.72
CA ASN A 101 -2.06 -4.84 -8.19
C ASN A 101 -2.44 -4.03 -9.43
N VAL A 102 -1.69 -4.22 -10.51
CA VAL A 102 -1.99 -3.60 -11.81
C VAL A 102 -2.69 -4.58 -12.76
N PRO A 103 -3.62 -4.13 -13.63
CA PRO A 103 -4.41 -5.03 -14.48
C PRO A 103 -3.59 -5.80 -15.52
N GLN A 104 -2.44 -5.25 -15.94
CA GLN A 104 -1.57 -5.84 -16.94
C GLN A 104 -0.31 -6.39 -16.26
N HIS A 105 -0.25 -7.71 -16.13
CA HIS A 105 0.92 -8.43 -15.64
C HIS A 105 1.96 -8.53 -16.76
N GLN A 106 2.76 -7.48 -16.91
CA GLN A 106 3.90 -7.46 -17.83
C GLN A 106 5.20 -7.35 -17.03
N ALA A 107 6.26 -7.97 -17.56
CA ALA A 107 7.61 -7.75 -17.07
C ALA A 107 8.04 -6.31 -17.41
N LEU A 108 8.21 -5.48 -16.38
CA LEU A 108 8.66 -4.09 -16.51
C LEU A 108 10.14 -3.99 -16.16
N SER A 109 10.89 -3.14 -16.87
CA SER A 109 12.20 -2.73 -16.39
C SER A 109 12.09 -2.00 -15.05
N VAL A 110 13.14 -2.03 -14.23
CA VAL A 110 13.20 -1.26 -12.97
C VAL A 110 12.91 0.22 -13.21
N ALA A 111 13.39 0.79 -14.32
CA ALA A 111 13.13 2.19 -14.66
C ALA A 111 11.65 2.45 -14.98
N GLU A 112 10.98 1.56 -15.72
CA GLU A 112 9.53 1.67 -16.00
C GLU A 112 8.71 1.50 -14.72
N LEU A 113 9.10 0.56 -13.85
CA LEU A 113 8.45 0.33 -12.57
C LEU A 113 8.62 1.52 -11.62
N ASP A 114 9.79 2.16 -11.61
CA ASP A 114 10.06 3.37 -10.81
C ASP A 114 9.14 4.52 -11.22
N GLN A 115 9.02 4.76 -12.53
CA GLN A 115 8.11 5.77 -13.07
C GLN A 115 6.65 5.46 -12.72
N LEU A 116 6.24 4.20 -12.81
CA LEU A 116 4.89 3.77 -12.47
C LEU A 116 4.58 3.99 -10.99
N LEU A 117 5.47 3.57 -10.09
CA LEU A 117 5.34 3.76 -8.64
C LEU A 117 5.33 5.24 -8.27
N ALA A 118 6.19 6.06 -8.88
CA ALA A 118 6.20 7.50 -8.69
C ALA A 118 4.87 8.14 -9.14
N ARG A 119 4.31 7.71 -10.28
CA ARG A 119 3.01 8.19 -10.76
C ARG A 119 1.89 7.85 -9.76
N MET A 120 1.91 6.63 -9.21
CA MET A 120 0.89 6.14 -8.27
C MET A 120 0.98 6.81 -6.90
N TYR A 121 2.16 6.86 -6.29
CA TYR A 121 2.30 7.25 -4.88
C TYR A 121 2.82 8.67 -4.67
N CYS A 122 3.39 9.30 -5.70
CA CYS A 122 3.96 10.66 -5.63
C CYS A 122 3.24 11.64 -6.57
N GLY A 123 2.10 11.24 -7.14
CA GLY A 123 1.31 12.04 -8.07
C GLY A 123 0.49 13.14 -7.38
N THR A 124 -0.63 13.52 -8.02
CA THR A 124 -1.60 14.49 -7.48
C THR A 124 -2.51 13.92 -6.39
N CYS A 125 -2.41 12.61 -6.16
CA CYS A 125 -3.07 11.88 -5.08
C CYS A 125 -2.04 10.91 -4.49
N SER A 126 -2.16 10.64 -3.19
CA SER A 126 -1.35 9.65 -2.48
C SER A 126 -2.11 9.13 -1.26
N ILE A 127 -1.60 8.04 -0.67
CA ILE A 127 -2.21 7.37 0.48
C ILE A 127 -1.16 7.09 1.57
N GLU A 128 -1.63 7.07 2.82
CA GLU A 128 -0.84 6.67 3.97
C GLU A 128 -1.39 5.38 4.57
N LEU A 129 -0.57 4.33 4.58
CA LEU A 129 -0.96 3.00 5.05
C LEU A 129 -0.36 2.64 6.41
N GLY A 130 0.69 3.36 6.84
CA GLY A 130 1.52 2.98 7.99
C GLY A 130 0.80 2.99 9.35
N PHE A 131 -0.33 3.68 9.45
CA PHE A 131 -1.14 3.76 10.68
C PHE A 131 -2.29 2.76 10.74
N ILE A 132 -2.53 2.00 9.68
CA ILE A 132 -3.57 0.96 9.65
C ILE A 132 -3.01 -0.27 10.36
N GLU A 133 -3.68 -0.73 11.43
CA GLU A 133 -3.21 -1.86 12.25
C GLU A 133 -3.45 -3.21 11.58
N SER A 134 -4.58 -3.36 10.87
CA SER A 134 -4.95 -4.60 10.19
C SER A 134 -4.18 -4.81 8.89
N GLU A 135 -3.53 -5.97 8.75
CA GLU A 135 -2.88 -6.37 7.49
C GLU A 135 -3.90 -6.51 6.35
N GLU A 136 -5.08 -7.05 6.64
CA GLU A 136 -6.16 -7.17 5.67
C GLU A 136 -6.54 -5.82 5.07
N GLU A 137 -6.72 -4.80 5.92
CA GLU A 137 -7.09 -3.45 5.49
C GLU A 137 -5.95 -2.78 4.70
N ARG A 138 -4.70 -2.96 5.12
CA ARG A 138 -3.52 -2.44 4.40
C ARG A 138 -3.41 -3.05 3.01
N GLU A 139 -3.45 -4.38 2.91
CA GLU A 139 -3.35 -5.09 1.63
C GLU A 139 -4.52 -4.75 0.70
N TRP A 140 -5.75 -4.71 1.25
CA TRP A 140 -6.93 -4.32 0.49
C TRP A 140 -6.82 -2.89 -0.04
N LEU A 141 -6.46 -1.93 0.81
CA LEU A 141 -6.40 -0.52 0.41
C LEU A 141 -5.27 -0.26 -0.59
N ALA A 142 -4.08 -0.84 -0.36
CA ALA A 142 -2.98 -0.77 -1.31
C ALA A 142 -3.39 -1.33 -2.68
N GLY A 143 -3.97 -2.53 -2.70
CA GLY A 143 -4.39 -3.17 -3.94
C GLY A 143 -5.52 -2.43 -4.64
N ARG A 144 -6.49 -1.92 -3.89
CA ARG A 144 -7.61 -1.15 -4.46
C ARG A 144 -7.12 0.17 -5.06
N TYR A 145 -6.20 0.85 -4.39
CA TYR A 145 -5.60 2.09 -4.87
C TYR A 145 -4.84 1.87 -6.19
N GLU A 146 -3.96 0.87 -6.24
CA GLU A 146 -3.18 0.51 -7.42
C GLU A 146 -4.08 0.13 -8.62
N GLN A 147 -5.18 -0.58 -8.37
CA GLN A 147 -6.15 -0.93 -9.41
C GLN A 147 -6.91 0.30 -9.95
N LEU A 148 -7.40 1.16 -9.06
CA LEU A 148 -8.17 2.36 -9.43
C LEU A 148 -7.32 3.38 -10.17
N PHE A 149 -6.03 3.47 -9.86
CA PHE A 149 -5.11 4.39 -10.52
C PHE A 149 -5.02 4.20 -12.04
N GLN A 150 -5.25 2.97 -12.50
CA GLN A 150 -5.23 2.63 -13.93
C GLN A 150 -6.59 2.86 -14.62
N GLN A 151 -7.63 3.19 -13.86
CA GLN A 151 -8.97 3.41 -14.39
C GLN A 151 -9.13 4.86 -14.81
N GLU A 152 -9.27 5.07 -16.10
CA GLU A 152 -9.61 6.38 -16.66
C GLU A 152 -11.12 6.58 -16.63
N PRO A 153 -11.63 7.72 -16.13
CA PRO A 153 -13.06 8.00 -16.16
C PRO A 153 -13.56 8.04 -17.60
N THR A 154 -14.74 7.47 -17.82
CA THR A 154 -15.41 7.45 -19.12
C THR A 154 -15.74 8.86 -19.61
N PRO A 155 -15.92 9.08 -20.93
CA PRO A 155 -16.26 10.39 -21.46
C PRO A 155 -17.56 10.99 -20.89
N SER A 156 -18.49 10.16 -20.40
CA SER A 156 -19.72 10.59 -19.73
C SER A 156 -19.48 11.07 -18.29
N GLU A 157 -18.49 10.51 -17.59
CA GLU A 157 -18.16 10.91 -16.21
C GLU A 157 -17.34 12.21 -16.14
N ARG A 158 -16.71 12.62 -17.26
CA ARG A 158 -15.90 13.85 -17.36
C ARG A 158 -16.70 15.10 -17.71
N ARG A 159 -17.99 14.97 -18.08
CA ARG A 159 -18.87 16.08 -18.47
C ARG A 159 -19.81 16.45 -17.34
#